data_AF-A0A816GVG0-F1
#
_entry.id   AF-A0A816GVG0-F1
#
_cell.length_a   1.000
_cell.length_b   1.000
_cell.length_c   1.000
_cell.angle_alpha   90.00
_cell.angle_beta   90.00
_cell.angle_gamma   90.00
#
_symmetry.space_group_name_H-M   'P 1'
#
loop_
_entity.id
_entity.type
_entity.pdbx_description
1 polymer ?
#
loop_
_entity_poly.entity_id
_entity_poly.type
_entity_poly.pdbx_seq_one_letter_code
_entity_poly.pdbx_strand_id
1 'polypeptide(L)'
;MITCLLEDLLGIKIVITGDDLTKGKYRSIIILNHRTRLDWMYIWMLHSRFQLLEQLKIVMKASLKHVPGIGWACQHAGYLFLQRDWEKDQQRIKNIIGYYKSCQSPLS
;
A
#
# COMPACT_ATOMS: atom_id res chain seq x y z
N MET A 1 -0.54 -13.14 9.93
CA MET A 1 -0.92 -14.03 8.81
C MET A 1 0.09 -13.95 7.67
N ILE A 2 0.29 -12.79 7.01
CA ILE A 2 1.31 -12.62 5.95
C ILE A 2 2.74 -12.71 6.48
N THR A 3 3.00 -12.19 7.69
CA THR A 3 4.24 -12.38 8.45
C THR A 3 4.60 -13.84 8.64
N CYS A 4 3.65 -14.61 9.15
CA CYS A 4 3.81 -16.05 9.31
C CYS A 4 4.05 -16.78 7.97
N LEU A 5 3.38 -16.36 6.89
CA LEU A 5 3.59 -16.98 5.58
C LEU A 5 5.03 -16.75 5.04
N LEU A 6 5.54 -15.53 5.12
CA LEU A 6 6.85 -15.23 4.53
C LEU A 6 8.00 -15.66 5.43
N GLU A 7 7.91 -15.42 6.73
CA GLU A 7 9.01 -15.68 7.66
C GLU A 7 9.01 -17.13 8.15
N ASP A 8 7.85 -17.64 8.58
CA ASP A 8 7.78 -18.97 9.22
C ASP A 8 7.64 -20.09 8.19
N LEU A 9 6.82 -19.91 7.14
CA LEU A 9 6.63 -20.94 6.12
C LEU A 9 7.71 -20.92 5.04
N LEU A 10 8.10 -19.74 4.56
CA LEU A 10 9.06 -19.59 3.45
C LEU A 10 10.50 -19.31 3.92
N GLY A 11 10.73 -19.12 5.22
CA GLY A 11 12.06 -18.89 5.78
C GLY A 11 12.69 -17.55 5.35
N ILE A 12 11.90 -16.58 4.91
CA ILE A 12 12.40 -15.28 4.43
C ILE A 12 12.79 -14.43 5.64
N LYS A 13 14.07 -14.03 5.72
CA LYS A 13 14.54 -13.09 6.74
C LYS A 13 14.36 -11.65 6.27
N ILE A 14 13.47 -10.90 6.93
CA ILE A 14 13.26 -9.47 6.65
C ILE A 14 14.03 -8.61 7.65
N VAL A 15 14.96 -7.81 7.13
CA VAL A 15 15.73 -6.81 7.89
C VAL A 15 15.24 -5.42 7.51
N ILE A 16 14.84 -4.63 8.51
CA ILE A 16 14.39 -3.24 8.35
C ILE A 16 15.41 -2.36 9.06
N THR A 17 15.90 -1.34 8.36
CA THR A 17 16.90 -0.39 8.88
C THR A 17 16.44 1.03 8.59
N GLY A 18 16.81 1.96 9.46
CA GLY A 18 16.48 3.38 9.34
C GLY A 18 15.70 3.89 10.55
N ASP A 19 15.12 5.07 10.40
CA ASP A 19 14.35 5.72 11.45
C ASP A 19 13.03 5.00 11.72
N ASP A 20 12.56 5.15 12.96
CA ASP A 20 11.28 4.61 13.39
C ASP A 20 10.13 5.36 12.71
N LEU A 21 9.43 4.66 11.82
CA LEU A 21 8.31 5.19 11.05
C LEU A 21 7.09 5.55 11.93
N THR A 22 7.07 5.13 13.20
CA THR A 22 5.98 5.44 14.15
C THR A 22 6.21 6.73 14.93
N LYS A 23 7.42 7.31 14.90
CA LYS A 23 7.77 8.51 15.70
C LYS A 23 7.18 9.82 15.19
N GLY A 24 6.13 9.75 14.39
CA GLY A 24 5.34 10.90 14.00
C GLY A 24 4.05 10.50 13.29
N LYS A 25 2.95 11.14 13.66
CA LYS A 25 1.64 10.94 13.03
C LYS A 25 1.57 11.71 11.70
N TYR A 26 2.33 11.24 10.70
CA TYR A 26 2.45 11.89 9.39
C TYR A 26 1.83 11.05 8.28
N ARG A 27 1.14 11.72 7.34
CA ARG A 27 0.75 11.11 6.06
C ARG A 27 2.00 11.05 5.18
N SER A 28 2.40 9.84 4.79
CA SER A 28 3.67 9.60 4.09
C SER A 28 3.44 9.06 2.68
N ILE A 29 4.33 9.43 1.76
CA ILE A 29 4.43 8.81 0.43
C ILE A 29 5.64 7.89 0.45
N ILE A 30 5.41 6.61 0.17
CA ILE A 30 6.46 5.60 0.13
C ILE A 30 6.77 5.27 -1.32
N ILE A 31 8.03 5.46 -1.72
CA ILE A 31 8.51 5.12 -3.05
C ILE A 31 9.42 3.90 -2.90
N LEU A 32 9.08 2.83 -3.62
CA LEU A 32 9.89 1.62 -3.64
C LEU A 32 10.40 1.36 -5.05
N ASN A 33 11.64 0.86 -5.13
CA ASN A 33 12.15 0.28 -6.36
C ASN A 33 11.40 -1.03 -6.64
N HIS A 34 10.62 -1.08 -7.73
CA HIS A 34 9.81 -2.25 -8.07
C HIS A 34 10.65 -3.30 -8.80
N ARG A 35 11.27 -4.21 -8.05
CA ARG A 35 12.18 -5.25 -8.57
C ARG A 35 11.49 -6.58 -8.75
N THR A 36 10.47 -6.88 -7.95
CA THR A 36 9.84 -8.21 -7.93
C THR A 36 8.32 -8.12 -7.83
N ARG A 37 7.63 -9.21 -8.20
CA ARG A 37 6.19 -9.31 -8.01
C ARG A 37 5.78 -9.43 -6.53
N LEU A 38 6.73 -9.61 -5.60
CA LEU A 38 6.48 -9.77 -4.17
C LEU A 38 6.64 -8.46 -3.39
N ASP A 39 7.02 -7.36 -4.04
CA ASP A 39 7.36 -6.10 -3.36
C ASP A 39 6.22 -5.58 -2.47
N TRP A 40 4.97 -5.73 -2.91
CA TRP A 40 3.78 -5.35 -2.13
C TRP A 40 3.62 -6.18 -0.85
N MET A 41 4.06 -7.45 -0.84
CA MET A 41 4.05 -8.28 0.36
C MET A 41 5.09 -7.78 1.36
N TYR A 42 6.27 -7.33 0.91
CA TYR A 42 7.26 -6.73 1.80
C TYR A 42 6.78 -5.41 2.43
N ILE A 43 6.00 -4.61 1.69
CA ILE A 43 5.38 -3.39 2.24
C ILE A 43 4.34 -3.76 3.31
N TRP A 44 3.54 -4.79 3.08
CA TRP A 44 2.58 -5.31 4.07
C TRP A 44 3.29 -5.79 5.33
N MET A 45 4.41 -6.50 5.19
CA MET A 45 5.25 -6.88 6.33
C MET A 45 5.72 -5.67 7.13
N LEU A 46 6.29 -4.68 6.45
CA LEU A 46 6.75 -3.44 7.06
C LEU A 46 5.63 -2.75 7.84
N HIS A 47 4.46 -2.54 7.22
CA HIS A 47 3.33 -1.88 7.86
C HIS A 47 2.72 -2.72 8.99
N SER A 48 2.77 -4.06 8.90
CA SER A 48 2.28 -4.93 9.95
C SER A 48 3.09 -4.81 11.24
N ARG A 49 4.41 -4.63 11.13
CA ARG A 49 5.31 -4.42 12.28
C ARG A 49 5.08 -3.08 12.97
N PHE A 50 4.54 -2.10 12.25
CA PHE A 50 4.19 -0.78 12.78
C PHE A 50 2.69 -0.58 13.05
N GLN A 51 1.85 -1.62 12.87
CA GLN A 51 0.39 -1.56 13.01
C GLN A 51 -0.30 -0.54 12.08
N LEU A 52 0.30 -0.26 10.91
CA LEU A 52 -0.19 0.73 9.93
C LEU A 52 -0.87 0.10 8.70
N LEU A 53 -1.18 -1.21 8.74
CA LEU A 53 -1.71 -1.95 7.58
C LEU A 53 -3.01 -1.36 7.03
N GLU A 54 -3.91 -0.90 7.88
CA GLU A 54 -5.23 -0.37 7.47
C GLU A 54 -5.12 0.97 6.73
N GLN A 55 -4.09 1.73 7.06
CA GLN A 55 -3.81 3.06 6.50
C GLN A 55 -3.06 2.97 5.17
N LEU A 56 -2.45 1.82 4.86
CA LEU A 56 -1.68 1.62 3.64
C LEU A 56 -2.58 1.63 2.40
N LYS A 57 -2.26 2.52 1.45
CA LYS A 57 -2.86 2.57 0.11
C LYS A 57 -1.78 2.34 -0.94
N ILE A 58 -1.96 1.33 -1.79
CA ILE A 58 -0.99 0.96 -2.83
C ILE A 58 -1.52 1.40 -4.20
N VAL A 59 -0.61 1.87 -5.05
CA VAL A 59 -0.89 2.17 -6.45
C VAL A 59 -0.82 0.87 -7.27
N MET A 60 -1.90 0.52 -7.96
CA MET A 60 -2.05 -0.73 -8.71
C MET A 60 -2.41 -0.49 -10.18
N LYS A 61 -2.14 -1.49 -11.03
CA LYS A 61 -2.63 -1.49 -12.42
C LYS A 61 -4.14 -1.58 -12.45
N ALA A 62 -4.79 -0.78 -13.30
CA ALA A 62 -6.24 -0.77 -13.44
C ALA A 62 -6.84 -2.12 -13.82
N SER A 63 -6.12 -2.97 -14.55
CA SER A 63 -6.59 -4.32 -14.87
C SER A 63 -6.81 -5.20 -13.62
N LEU A 64 -6.07 -4.96 -12.54
CA LEU A 64 -6.18 -5.74 -11.30
C LEU A 64 -7.48 -5.48 -10.54
N LYS A 65 -8.20 -4.38 -10.84
CA LYS A 65 -9.51 -4.10 -10.24
C LYS A 65 -10.56 -5.17 -10.57
N HIS A 66 -10.36 -5.91 -11.66
CA HIS A 66 -11.27 -6.95 -12.14
C HIS A 66 -10.96 -8.33 -11.57
N VAL A 67 -9.86 -8.49 -10.83
CA VAL A 67 -9.51 -9.77 -10.21
C VAL A 67 -10.50 -10.05 -9.07
N PRO A 68 -11.25 -11.16 -9.12
CA PRO A 68 -12.21 -11.48 -8.07
C PRO A 68 -11.50 -11.67 -6.72
N GLY A 69 -12.17 -11.27 -5.63
CA GLY A 69 -11.57 -11.26 -4.30
C GLY A 69 -10.61 -10.07 -4.12
N ILE A 70 -9.33 -10.25 -4.45
CA ILE A 70 -8.28 -9.25 -4.14
C ILE A 70 -8.56 -7.90 -4.82
N GLY A 71 -8.95 -7.89 -6.08
CA GLY A 71 -9.24 -6.64 -6.80
C GLY A 71 -10.41 -5.87 -6.20
N TRP A 72 -11.43 -6.57 -5.71
CA TRP A 72 -12.59 -5.96 -5.03
C TRP A 72 -12.22 -5.46 -3.64
N ALA A 73 -11.46 -6.24 -2.87
CA ALA A 73 -10.96 -5.85 -1.56
C ALA A 73 -10.09 -4.59 -1.64
N CYS A 74 -9.18 -4.51 -2.62
CA CYS A 74 -8.35 -3.32 -2.83
C CYS A 74 -9.17 -2.09 -3.26
N GLN A 75 -10.25 -2.27 -4.04
CA GLN A 75 -11.18 -1.18 -4.35
C GLN A 75 -11.89 -0.66 -3.10
N HIS A 76 -12.40 -1.57 -2.26
CA HIS A 76 -13.04 -1.21 -1.00
C HIS A 76 -12.07 -0.55 -0.01
N ALA A 77 -10.81 -1.01 0.01
CA ALA A 77 -9.73 -0.41 0.80
C ALA A 77 -9.27 0.96 0.27
N GLY A 78 -9.84 1.46 -0.84
CA GLY A 78 -9.54 2.78 -1.39
C GLY A 78 -8.17 2.88 -2.07
N TYR A 79 -7.67 1.80 -2.67
CA TYR A 79 -6.40 1.80 -3.40
C TYR A 79 -6.52 2.58 -4.73
N LEU A 80 -5.39 3.11 -5.22
CA LEU A 80 -5.35 3.86 -6.46
C LEU A 80 -5.05 2.94 -7.65
N PHE A 81 -5.96 2.88 -8.62
CA PHE A 81 -5.80 2.09 -9.83
C PHE A 81 -5.48 2.97 -11.05
N LEU A 82 -4.33 2.75 -11.69
CA LEU A 82 -3.84 3.56 -12.82
C LEU A 82 -3.89 2.80 -14.15
N GLN A 83 -4.23 3.50 -15.23
CA GLN A 83 -4.30 2.96 -16.59
C GLN A 83 -2.95 2.96 -17.31
N ARG A 84 -1.92 3.63 -16.75
CA ARG A 84 -0.61 3.90 -17.39
C ARG A 84 -0.73 4.85 -18.58
N ASP A 85 -1.65 5.80 -18.44
CA ASP A 85 -1.94 6.83 -19.41
C ASP A 85 -2.06 8.15 -18.65
N TRP A 86 -1.08 9.03 -18.79
CA TRP A 86 -0.96 10.23 -17.97
C TRP A 86 -2.18 11.15 -18.10
N GLU A 87 -2.70 11.33 -19.32
CA GLU A 87 -3.83 12.22 -19.59
C GLU A 87 -5.07 11.76 -18.80
N LYS A 88 -5.27 10.45 -18.71
CA LYS A 88 -6.38 9.84 -17.95
C LYS A 88 -6.08 9.80 -16.45
N ASP A 89 -4.85 9.48 -16.08
CA ASP A 89 -4.46 9.19 -14.70
C ASP A 89 -4.25 10.46 -13.87
N GLN A 90 -3.86 11.59 -14.47
CA GLN A 90 -3.63 12.85 -13.77
C GLN A 90 -4.86 13.31 -12.98
N GLN A 91 -6.04 13.33 -13.62
CA GLN A 91 -7.28 13.72 -12.95
C GLN A 91 -7.67 12.73 -11.85
N ARG A 92 -7.44 11.43 -12.08
CA ARG A 92 -7.71 10.39 -11.09
C ARG A 92 -6.83 10.51 -9.85
N ILE A 93 -5.54 10.77 -10.04
CA ILE A 93 -4.58 11.04 -8.97
C ILE A 93 -5.01 12.28 -8.18
N LYS A 94 -5.40 13.36 -8.86
CA LYS A 94 -5.88 14.58 -8.20
C LYS A 94 -7.11 14.32 -7.34
N ASN A 95 -8.08 13.58 -7.86
CA ASN A 95 -9.31 13.24 -7.14
C ASN A 95 -9.03 12.38 -5.90
N ILE A 96 -8.23 11.31 -6.04
CA ILE A 96 -7.95 10.41 -4.92
C ILE A 96 -7.14 11.09 -3.82
N ILE A 97 -6.17 11.94 -4.19
CA ILE A 97 -5.39 12.71 -3.21
C ILE A 97 -6.29 13.71 -2.50
N GLY A 98 -7.22 14.36 -3.21
CA GLY A 98 -8.25 15.20 -2.61
C GLY A 98 -9.09 14.44 -1.58
N TYR A 99 -9.54 13.24 -1.93
CA TYR A 99 -10.27 12.35 -1.03
C TYR A 99 -9.43 11.94 0.20
N TYR A 100 -8.18 11.53 0.03
CA TYR A 100 -7.29 11.20 1.16
C TYR A 100 -7.04 12.38 2.10
N LYS A 101 -7.03 13.61 1.57
CA LYS A 101 -6.94 14.83 2.39
C LYS A 101 -8.22 15.09 3.17
N SER A 102 -9.40 14.86 2.57
CA SER A 102 -10.69 15.08 3.23
C SER A 102 -11.00 14.05 4.31
N CYS A 103 -10.47 12.84 4.18
CA CYS A 103 -10.54 11.85 5.25
C CYS A 103 -9.67 12.28 6.44
N GLN A 104 -10.33 12.81 7.49
CA GLN A 104 -9.77 12.82 8.84
C GLN A 104 -9.79 11.39 9.38
N SER A 105 -8.89 10.53 8.89
CA SER A 105 -8.57 9.33 9.66
C SER A 105 -7.98 9.81 10.98
N PRO A 106 -8.54 9.44 12.15
CA PRO A 106 -7.85 9.67 13.40
C PRO A 106 -6.50 8.97 13.24
N LEU A 107 -5.44 9.77 13.29
CA LEU A 107 -4.10 9.25 13.46
C LEU A 107 -4.13 8.64 14.86
N SER A 108 -4.53 7.37 14.96
CA SER A 108 -4.61 6.60 16.20
C SER A 108 -3.27 6.62 16.89
#